data_AF-A0A944D4C7-F1
#
_entry.id   AF-A0A944D4C7-F1
#
_cell.length_a   1.000
_cell.length_b   1.000
_cell.length_c   1.000
_cell.angle_alpha   90.00
_cell.angle_beta   90.00
_cell.angle_gamma   90.00
#
_symmetry.space_group_name_H-M   'P 1'
#
loop_
_entity.id
_entity.type
_entity.pdbx_description
1 polymer ?
#
loop_
_entity_poly.entity_id
_entity_poly.type
_entity_poly.pdbx_seq_one_letter_code
_entity_poly.pdbx_strand_id
1 'polypeptide(L)'
;MHEYTRAESMSFVHRDEAAEQLVDTGITDERRMAYTPGVSELLYRTVIPAGTGKHLLSIVQEVTTQWKDNLNGAHEHPDLEEFRESSPIRDDGFRLYLGLPQHHNSFSVSQYQPEHSTEDKYYYAVNGWFEHFLSRNNRFEYTPQPLSQTGKIRRIVSVLETPFDPIKHKRAVKLREDLEYDSRFGHRSDDSLEMFKELTSLGEPYALVADKVAHGVVVNDSDAGILSLGHVMLSLGHDEDGEYIAYYDRWDFGQPGQLTLSLSEASTVVVGKPFEVYDRLYFDRAQFNAE
;
A
#
# COMPACT_ATOMS: atom_id res chain seq x y z
N MET A 1 35.08 -1.69 4.63
CA MET A 1 33.77 -1.99 4.01
C MET A 1 33.63 -3.50 4.06
N HIS A 2 32.76 -4.01 4.93
CA HIS A 2 32.40 -5.43 4.86
C HIS A 2 31.44 -5.59 3.69
N GLU A 3 31.83 -6.35 2.68
CA GLU A 3 30.92 -6.76 1.61
C GLU A 3 30.01 -7.84 2.19
N TYR A 4 28.84 -7.43 2.68
CA TYR A 4 27.77 -8.39 2.96
C TYR A 4 27.30 -9.01 1.66
N THR A 5 26.95 -10.29 1.70
CA THR A 5 26.23 -10.87 0.58
C THR A 5 24.86 -10.19 0.47
N ARG A 6 24.31 -10.13 -0.75
CA ARG A 6 22.99 -9.54 -1.02
C ARG A 6 21.88 -10.11 -0.13
N ALA A 7 21.99 -11.37 0.28
CA ALA A 7 21.01 -12.00 1.16
C ALA A 7 21.16 -11.53 2.61
N GLU A 8 22.41 -11.40 3.10
CA GLU A 8 22.69 -10.93 4.46
C GLU A 8 22.21 -9.49 4.67
N SER A 9 22.40 -8.60 3.68
CA SER A 9 21.96 -7.21 3.78
C SER A 9 20.44 -7.03 3.84
N MET A 10 19.65 -8.09 3.60
CA MET A 10 18.20 -8.05 3.68
C MET A 10 17.64 -8.54 5.01
N SER A 11 18.42 -9.29 5.81
CA SER A 11 17.93 -9.98 7.00
C SER A 11 17.18 -9.04 7.95
N PHE A 12 16.16 -9.56 8.63
CA PHE A 12 15.36 -8.80 9.58
C PHE A 12 16.21 -8.24 10.74
N VAL A 13 17.37 -8.86 11.02
CA VAL A 13 18.33 -8.36 12.03
C VAL A 13 18.93 -7.00 11.65
N HIS A 14 19.00 -6.68 10.35
CA HIS A 14 19.55 -5.42 9.84
C HIS A 14 18.50 -4.31 9.69
N ARG A 15 17.27 -4.51 10.18
CA ARG A 15 16.18 -3.54 10.02
C ARG A 15 16.51 -2.16 10.61
N ASP A 16 17.23 -2.09 11.73
CA ASP A 16 17.54 -0.82 12.40
C ASP A 16 18.58 -0.03 11.58
N GLU A 17 19.59 -0.72 11.04
CA GLU A 17 20.55 -0.14 10.09
C GLU A 17 19.84 0.34 8.81
N ALA A 18 18.94 -0.47 8.24
CA ALA A 18 18.14 -0.08 7.09
C ALA A 18 17.24 1.14 7.40
N ALA A 19 16.69 1.22 8.60
CA ALA A 19 15.89 2.36 9.04
C ALA A 19 16.73 3.64 9.10
N GLU A 20 17.93 3.58 9.68
CA GLU A 20 18.87 4.70 9.71
C GLU A 20 19.26 5.15 8.29
N GLN A 21 19.57 4.22 7.38
CA GLN A 21 19.89 4.52 5.98
C GLN A 21 18.74 5.21 5.24
N LEU A 22 17.52 4.73 5.47
CA LEU A 22 16.31 5.26 4.83
C LEU A 22 16.00 6.68 5.32
N VAL A 23 16.30 6.99 6.59
CA VAL A 23 16.19 8.34 7.17
C VAL A 23 17.29 9.27 6.65
N ASP A 24 18.55 8.81 6.66
CA ASP A 24 19.72 9.64 6.30
C ASP A 24 19.79 9.92 4.79
N THR A 25 19.57 8.88 3.98
CA THR A 25 19.82 8.94 2.53
C THR A 25 18.56 8.83 1.67
N GLY A 26 17.40 8.58 2.28
CA GLY A 26 16.15 8.34 1.55
C GLY A 26 16.08 6.97 0.86
N ILE A 27 17.09 6.10 1.00
CA ILE A 27 17.10 4.77 0.39
C ILE A 27 17.92 3.79 1.23
N THR A 28 17.55 2.52 1.23
CA THR A 28 18.37 1.45 1.81
C THR A 28 19.40 0.93 0.79
N ASP A 29 20.51 0.36 1.25
CA ASP A 29 21.52 -0.23 0.36
C ASP A 29 20.92 -1.33 -0.53
N GLU A 30 19.99 -2.10 0.03
CA GLU A 30 19.24 -3.15 -0.65
C GLU A 30 18.43 -2.61 -1.85
N ARG A 31 17.76 -1.45 -1.69
CA ARG A 31 17.06 -0.78 -2.80
C ARG A 31 18.02 -0.14 -3.78
N ARG A 32 19.14 0.40 -3.30
CA ARG A 32 20.17 0.98 -4.16
C ARG A 32 20.72 -0.03 -5.17
N MET A 33 20.65 -1.34 -4.90
CA MET A 33 21.00 -2.39 -5.87
C MET A 33 20.07 -2.47 -7.08
N ALA A 34 18.85 -1.90 -7.02
CA ALA A 34 17.93 -1.82 -8.16
C ALA A 34 18.25 -0.63 -9.09
N TYR A 35 19.15 0.26 -8.67
CA TYR A 35 19.51 1.46 -9.41
C TYR A 35 20.34 1.11 -10.65
N THR A 36 19.88 1.59 -11.80
CA THR A 36 20.66 1.55 -13.04
C THR A 36 20.96 2.97 -13.48
N PRO A 37 22.23 3.45 -13.36
CA PRO A 37 22.59 4.83 -13.67
C PRO A 37 22.13 5.29 -15.04
N GLY A 38 21.49 6.46 -15.09
CA GLY A 38 20.92 7.05 -16.29
C GLY A 38 19.58 6.44 -16.70
N VAL A 39 19.35 5.14 -16.47
CA VAL A 39 18.09 4.47 -16.84
C VAL A 39 17.01 4.68 -15.78
N SER A 40 17.34 4.52 -14.49
CA SER A 40 16.40 4.77 -13.39
C SER A 40 15.91 6.22 -13.40
N GLU A 41 16.81 7.19 -13.60
CA GLU A 41 16.44 8.61 -13.66
C GLU A 41 15.69 8.94 -14.93
N LEU A 42 16.02 8.30 -16.06
CA LEU A 42 15.23 8.44 -17.28
C LEU A 42 13.81 7.93 -17.01
N LEU A 43 13.63 6.69 -16.54
CA LEU A 43 12.32 6.12 -16.24
C LEU A 43 11.52 6.98 -15.25
N TYR A 44 12.18 7.51 -14.23
CA TYR A 44 11.54 8.40 -13.27
C TYR A 44 11.16 9.76 -13.88
N ARG A 45 12.08 10.40 -14.62
CA ARG A 45 11.90 11.78 -15.14
C ARG A 45 11.06 11.84 -16.40
N THR A 46 10.90 10.75 -17.15
CA THR A 46 10.47 10.85 -18.54
C THR A 46 8.99 10.56 -18.81
N VAL A 47 8.15 11.53 -19.19
CA VAL A 47 8.39 12.87 -19.76
C VAL A 47 9.64 12.95 -20.65
N ILE A 48 9.55 12.24 -21.78
CA ILE A 48 10.53 11.93 -22.82
C ILE A 48 11.57 13.06 -23.10
N PRO A 49 12.90 12.78 -23.12
CA PRO A 49 13.89 13.67 -23.71
C PRO A 49 13.92 13.46 -25.22
N ALA A 50 13.93 14.53 -26.00
CA ALA A 50 14.01 14.44 -27.45
C ALA A 50 15.35 13.82 -27.89
N GLY A 51 15.30 12.71 -28.64
CA GLY A 51 16.48 12.12 -29.31
C GLY A 51 16.68 10.61 -29.12
N THR A 52 15.98 9.97 -28.18
CA THR A 52 16.04 8.51 -27.99
C THR A 52 15.19 7.80 -29.05
N GLY A 53 15.78 6.80 -29.72
CA GLY A 53 15.20 6.11 -30.88
C GLY A 53 13.78 5.57 -30.64
N LYS A 54 13.01 5.47 -31.73
CA LYS A 54 11.57 5.12 -31.74
C LYS A 54 11.20 3.87 -30.91
N HIS A 55 12.12 2.94 -30.73
CA HIS A 55 11.91 1.71 -29.96
C HIS A 55 11.91 1.93 -28.44
N LEU A 56 12.78 2.80 -27.90
CA LEU A 56 12.75 3.12 -26.47
C LEU A 56 11.51 3.95 -26.14
N LEU A 57 11.11 4.83 -27.06
CA LEU A 57 9.87 5.59 -26.93
C LEU A 57 8.65 4.67 -26.83
N SER A 58 8.55 3.62 -27.64
CA SER A 58 7.39 2.72 -27.60
C SER A 58 7.34 1.89 -26.32
N ILE A 59 8.49 1.44 -25.79
CA ILE A 59 8.54 0.69 -24.52
C ILE A 59 8.25 1.62 -23.34
N VAL A 60 8.86 2.81 -23.28
CA VAL A 60 8.54 3.80 -22.25
C VAL A 60 7.09 4.23 -22.38
N GLN A 61 6.56 4.41 -23.59
CA GLN A 61 5.14 4.69 -23.80
C GLN A 61 4.27 3.53 -23.36
N GLU A 62 4.58 2.27 -23.65
CA GLU A 62 3.77 1.12 -23.23
C GLU A 62 3.79 0.93 -21.71
N VAL A 63 4.96 1.05 -21.08
CA VAL A 63 5.10 0.99 -19.62
C VAL A 63 4.41 2.17 -18.98
N THR A 64 4.64 3.39 -19.46
CA THR A 64 3.94 4.59 -18.95
C THR A 64 2.47 4.59 -19.30
N THR A 65 2.02 3.90 -20.35
CA THR A 65 0.60 3.79 -20.72
C THR A 65 -0.08 2.73 -19.88
N GLN A 66 0.49 1.56 -19.62
CA GLN A 66 -0.04 0.62 -18.63
C GLN A 66 -0.02 1.20 -17.22
N TRP A 67 1.03 1.93 -16.85
CA TRP A 67 1.07 2.66 -15.59
C TRP A 67 0.03 3.75 -15.56
N LYS A 68 -0.08 4.56 -16.62
CA LYS A 68 -1.15 5.55 -16.75
C LYS A 68 -2.50 4.88 -16.66
N ASP A 69 -2.78 3.79 -17.37
CA ASP A 69 -4.08 3.12 -17.39
C ASP A 69 -4.41 2.48 -16.03
N ASN A 70 -3.41 1.92 -15.32
CA ASN A 70 -3.56 1.46 -13.94
C ASN A 70 -3.74 2.62 -12.95
N LEU A 71 -3.08 3.75 -13.18
CA LEU A 71 -3.28 5.00 -12.43
C LEU A 71 -4.62 5.68 -12.81
N ASN A 72 -5.10 5.46 -14.04
CA ASN A 72 -6.19 6.16 -14.69
C ASN A 72 -7.42 5.25 -14.90
N GLY A 73 -7.58 4.19 -14.11
CA GLY A 73 -8.91 3.62 -13.83
C GLY A 73 -9.91 4.68 -13.29
N ALA A 74 -9.44 5.91 -13.04
CA ALA A 74 -10.19 7.14 -12.75
C ALA A 74 -10.49 8.03 -13.98
N HIS A 75 -10.40 7.51 -15.23
CA HIS A 75 -10.37 8.29 -16.48
C HIS A 75 -11.61 9.12 -16.88
N GLU A 76 -12.59 9.34 -16.02
CA GLU A 76 -13.72 10.25 -16.32
C GLU A 76 -13.70 11.58 -15.53
N HIS A 77 -12.62 11.92 -14.81
CA HIS A 77 -12.53 13.20 -14.12
C HIS A 77 -11.63 14.24 -14.82
N PRO A 78 -12.13 15.45 -15.15
CA PRO A 78 -11.40 16.48 -15.90
C PRO A 78 -10.21 17.16 -15.19
N ASP A 79 -9.95 16.86 -13.92
CA ASP A 79 -8.93 17.55 -13.10
C ASP A 79 -7.61 16.76 -13.02
N LEU A 80 -6.87 16.76 -14.14
CA LEU A 80 -5.57 16.10 -14.28
C LEU A 80 -4.41 16.80 -13.53
N GLU A 81 -4.59 18.05 -13.08
CA GLU A 81 -3.60 18.75 -12.24
C GLU A 81 -3.66 18.27 -10.78
N GLU A 82 -4.84 17.96 -10.25
CA GLU A 82 -5.03 17.40 -8.89
C GLU A 82 -4.52 15.96 -8.79
N PHE A 83 -4.52 15.21 -9.90
CA PHE A 83 -3.94 13.86 -9.98
C PHE A 83 -2.42 13.85 -10.17
N ARG A 84 -1.84 14.96 -10.67
CA ARG A 84 -0.39 15.20 -10.77
C ARG A 84 0.24 15.58 -9.44
N GLU A 85 -0.56 15.97 -8.45
CA GLU A 85 -0.26 15.76 -7.03
C GLU A 85 -0.39 14.26 -6.69
N SER A 86 0.22 13.41 -7.54
CA SER A 86 0.32 11.98 -7.36
C SER A 86 0.79 11.74 -5.93
N SER A 87 -0.08 11.09 -5.14
CA SER A 87 0.13 10.78 -3.72
C SER A 87 1.63 10.64 -3.43
N PRO A 88 2.23 11.47 -2.55
CA PRO A 88 3.66 11.42 -2.21
C PRO A 88 4.21 10.00 -2.02
N ILE A 89 3.36 9.08 -1.57
CA ILE A 89 3.62 7.65 -1.38
C ILE A 89 3.81 6.90 -2.71
N ARG A 90 3.06 7.21 -3.77
CA ARG A 90 3.28 6.67 -5.13
C ARG A 90 4.62 7.12 -5.70
N ASP A 91 4.94 8.40 -5.56
CA ASP A 91 6.22 8.96 -6.04
C ASP A 91 7.38 8.25 -5.35
N ASP A 92 7.38 8.24 -4.02
CA ASP A 92 8.40 7.55 -3.22
C ASP A 92 8.44 6.04 -3.51
N GLY A 93 7.29 5.40 -3.69
CA GLY A 93 7.22 3.97 -3.97
C GLY A 93 7.82 3.61 -5.33
N PHE A 94 7.58 4.44 -6.35
CA PHE A 94 8.20 4.27 -7.66
C PHE A 94 9.70 4.56 -7.63
N ARG A 95 10.11 5.58 -6.87
CA ARG A 95 11.53 5.89 -6.67
C ARG A 95 12.25 4.72 -6.00
N LEU A 96 11.73 4.20 -4.90
CA LEU A 96 12.29 3.04 -4.22
C LEU A 96 12.32 1.79 -5.11
N TYR A 97 11.27 1.57 -5.91
CA TYR A 97 11.26 0.50 -6.92
C TYR A 97 12.45 0.64 -7.88
N LEU A 98 12.71 1.84 -8.41
CA LEU A 98 13.81 2.15 -9.34
C LEU A 98 15.19 2.30 -8.68
N GLY A 99 15.31 2.08 -7.37
CA GLY A 99 16.55 2.28 -6.63
C GLY A 99 16.95 3.74 -6.46
N LEU A 100 15.98 4.65 -6.44
CA LEU A 100 16.17 6.08 -6.20
C LEU A 100 15.73 6.46 -4.76
N PRO A 101 16.38 7.45 -4.13
CA PRO A 101 15.97 7.98 -2.82
C PRO A 101 14.56 8.51 -2.78
N GLN A 102 13.78 8.22 -1.75
CA GLN A 102 12.50 8.87 -1.50
C GLN A 102 12.66 10.38 -1.27
N HIS A 103 11.64 11.15 -1.59
CA HIS A 103 11.59 12.61 -1.42
C HIS A 103 10.65 13.05 -0.30
N HIS A 104 9.57 12.31 -0.08
CA HIS A 104 8.49 12.74 0.82
C HIS A 104 8.51 12.01 2.17
N ASN A 105 9.50 11.14 2.39
CA ASN A 105 9.57 10.29 3.58
C ASN A 105 8.27 9.49 3.78
N SER A 106 7.76 8.94 2.67
CA SER A 106 6.51 8.17 2.65
C SER A 106 6.66 6.77 3.22
N PHE A 107 7.87 6.22 3.21
CA PHE A 107 8.15 4.87 3.71
C PHE A 107 9.14 4.91 4.86
N SER A 108 8.93 4.02 5.82
CA SER A 108 9.87 3.64 6.87
C SER A 108 10.20 2.15 6.78
N VAL A 109 11.14 1.68 7.58
CA VAL A 109 11.34 0.24 7.80
C VAL A 109 10.42 -0.23 8.92
N SER A 110 9.66 -1.29 8.63
CA SER A 110 8.74 -1.89 9.57
C SER A 110 9.48 -2.46 10.78
N GLN A 111 8.88 -2.29 11.95
CA GLN A 111 9.34 -2.92 13.18
C GLN A 111 8.87 -4.37 13.32
N TYR A 112 8.11 -4.86 12.34
CA TYR A 112 7.44 -6.15 12.39
C TYR A 112 7.79 -7.00 11.17
N GLN A 113 7.76 -8.31 11.38
CA GLN A 113 7.85 -9.32 10.33
C GLN A 113 6.51 -10.08 10.26
N PRO A 114 6.00 -10.47 9.09
CA PRO A 114 4.82 -11.33 9.00
C PRO A 114 5.08 -12.66 9.72
N GLU A 115 4.14 -13.10 10.54
CA GLU A 115 4.29 -14.30 11.39
C GLU A 115 4.59 -15.58 10.58
N HIS A 116 4.04 -15.66 9.36
CA HIS A 116 4.21 -16.82 8.47
C HIS A 116 5.21 -16.57 7.34
N SER A 117 6.08 -15.55 7.47
CA SER A 117 7.13 -15.34 6.46
C SER A 117 8.16 -16.47 6.52
N THR A 118 8.46 -17.06 5.36
CA THR A 118 9.56 -18.03 5.21
C THR A 118 10.90 -17.35 4.89
N GLU A 119 10.89 -16.05 4.66
CA GLU A 119 12.07 -15.27 4.29
C GLU A 119 12.54 -14.43 5.48
N ASP A 120 13.83 -14.55 5.81
CA ASP A 120 14.49 -13.65 6.75
C ASP A 120 14.83 -12.34 6.03
N LYS A 121 13.87 -11.41 6.05
CA LYS A 121 14.07 -10.07 5.52
C LYS A 121 13.34 -9.00 6.31
N TYR A 122 13.79 -7.75 6.23
CA TYR A 122 13.01 -6.60 6.70
C TYR A 122 11.97 -6.15 5.66
N TYR A 123 10.95 -5.45 6.16
CA TYR A 123 9.80 -4.97 5.40
C TYR A 123 9.73 -3.44 5.47
N TYR A 124 9.07 -2.83 4.50
CA TYR A 124 8.76 -1.40 4.54
C TYR A 124 7.41 -1.16 5.22
N ALA A 125 7.17 0.03 5.73
CA ALA A 125 5.88 0.47 6.21
C ALA A 125 5.55 1.82 5.55
N VAL A 126 4.28 2.03 5.19
CA VAL A 126 3.80 3.33 4.69
C VAL A 126 3.52 4.23 5.90
N ASN A 127 4.23 5.35 5.95
CA ASN A 127 4.09 6.33 7.02
C ASN A 127 2.68 6.93 6.97
N GLY A 128 1.98 6.95 8.12
CA GLY A 128 0.62 7.47 8.19
C GLY A 128 -0.46 6.54 7.63
N TRP A 129 -0.13 5.32 7.19
CA TRP A 129 -1.10 4.42 6.53
C TRP A 129 -2.35 4.19 7.39
N PHE A 130 -2.15 3.77 8.64
CA PHE A 130 -3.25 3.48 9.55
C PHE A 130 -4.01 4.75 9.89
N GLU A 131 -3.33 5.87 10.11
CA GLU A 131 -3.93 7.15 10.41
C GLU A 131 -4.87 7.59 9.28
N HIS A 132 -4.42 7.49 8.03
CA HIS A 132 -5.22 7.77 6.84
C HIS A 132 -6.37 6.77 6.64
N PHE A 133 -6.09 5.48 6.81
CA PHE A 133 -7.09 4.42 6.73
C PHE A 133 -8.21 4.64 7.75
N LEU A 134 -7.86 4.92 9.01
CA LEU A 134 -8.80 5.14 10.10
C LEU A 134 -9.54 6.47 9.96
N SER A 135 -8.86 7.57 9.58
CA SER A 135 -9.48 8.90 9.47
C SER A 135 -10.60 8.93 8.43
N ARG A 136 -10.44 8.21 7.31
CA ARG A 136 -11.50 8.07 6.30
C ARG A 136 -12.72 7.32 6.80
N ASN A 137 -12.52 6.46 7.80
CA ASN A 137 -13.60 5.69 8.39
C ASN A 137 -14.37 6.46 9.47
N ASN A 138 -14.09 7.76 9.70
CA ASN A 138 -14.83 8.75 10.52
C ASN A 138 -15.25 8.31 11.95
N ARG A 139 -14.78 7.15 12.44
CA ARG A 139 -15.23 6.52 13.69
C ARG A 139 -14.08 6.17 14.63
N PHE A 140 -12.90 6.69 14.38
CA PHE A 140 -11.70 6.36 15.14
C PHE A 140 -11.02 7.62 15.64
N GLU A 141 -10.77 7.66 16.94
CA GLU A 141 -9.76 8.55 17.50
C GLU A 141 -8.45 7.78 17.60
N TYR A 142 -7.45 8.30 16.88
CA TYR A 142 -6.10 7.80 16.94
C TYR A 142 -5.34 8.54 18.05
N THR A 143 -4.88 7.80 19.05
CA THR A 143 -3.98 8.37 20.07
C THR A 143 -2.69 7.55 20.09
N PRO A 144 -1.56 8.10 19.61
CA PRO A 144 -0.29 7.40 19.69
C PRO A 144 0.11 7.27 21.17
N GLN A 145 0.45 6.06 21.62
CA GLN A 145 0.96 5.82 22.96
C GLN A 145 2.41 5.28 22.89
N PRO A 146 3.36 5.86 23.63
CA PRO A 146 4.67 5.23 23.76
C PRO A 146 4.52 3.84 24.39
N LEU A 147 5.11 2.77 23.80
CA LEU A 147 5.15 1.48 24.52
C LEU A 147 6.08 1.59 25.72
N SER A 148 5.90 0.60 26.58
CA SER A 148 6.81 0.18 27.64
C SER A 148 8.28 0.13 27.21
N GLN A 149 9.14 -0.25 28.15
CA GLN A 149 10.61 -0.23 28.11
C GLN A 149 11.31 -0.88 26.89
N THR A 150 10.57 -1.51 25.96
CA THR A 150 11.09 -2.20 24.76
C THR A 150 11.35 -1.27 23.57
N GLY A 151 10.92 0.00 23.62
CA GLY A 151 11.21 0.99 22.56
C GLY A 151 10.38 0.86 21.29
N LYS A 152 9.44 -0.10 21.22
CA LYS A 152 8.42 -0.15 20.16
C LYS A 152 7.42 1.01 20.33
N ILE A 153 6.61 1.34 19.33
CA ILE A 153 5.53 2.34 19.46
C ILE A 153 4.17 1.63 19.41
N ARG A 154 3.31 1.77 20.42
CA ARG A 154 1.91 1.28 20.37
C ARG A 154 1.10 2.40 19.76
N ARG A 155 0.48 2.11 18.64
CA ARG A 155 -0.62 2.94 18.16
C ARG A 155 -1.87 2.33 18.76
N ILE A 156 -2.55 3.03 19.66
CA ILE A 156 -3.84 2.58 20.21
C ILE A 156 -4.93 3.37 19.50
N VAL A 157 -5.91 2.63 18.99
CA VAL A 157 -7.09 3.22 18.38
C VAL A 157 -8.25 3.03 19.33
N SER A 158 -8.86 4.15 19.71
CA SER A 158 -10.14 4.15 20.41
C SER A 158 -11.25 4.37 19.40
N VAL A 159 -12.30 3.56 19.49
CA VAL A 159 -13.50 3.72 18.68
C VAL A 159 -14.29 4.90 19.24
N LEU A 160 -14.62 5.87 18.38
CA LEU A 160 -15.63 6.87 18.72
C LEU A 160 -16.97 6.15 18.81
N GLU A 161 -17.62 6.24 19.97
CA GLU A 161 -18.97 5.71 20.21
C GLU A 161 -20.01 6.39 19.30
N THR A 162 -20.04 6.05 18.02
CA THR A 162 -21.27 6.16 17.24
C THR A 162 -22.15 4.98 17.65
N PRO A 163 -23.34 5.19 18.24
CA PRO A 163 -24.20 4.09 18.69
C PRO A 163 -24.47 3.13 17.53
N PHE A 164 -24.24 1.84 17.76
CA PHE A 164 -24.55 0.79 16.80
C PHE A 164 -26.05 0.80 16.50
N ASP A 165 -26.40 0.89 15.22
CA ASP A 165 -27.79 0.85 14.77
C ASP A 165 -28.03 -0.49 14.05
N PRO A 166 -28.59 -1.50 14.75
CA PRO A 166 -28.76 -2.84 14.20
C PRO A 166 -29.65 -2.87 12.95
N ILE A 167 -30.50 -1.86 12.76
CA ILE A 167 -31.38 -1.73 11.59
C ILE A 167 -30.55 -1.27 10.39
N LYS A 168 -29.73 -0.25 10.55
CA LYS A 168 -28.81 0.22 9.49
C LYS A 168 -27.82 -0.87 9.10
N HIS A 169 -27.29 -1.59 10.09
CA HIS A 169 -26.37 -2.70 9.86
C HIS A 169 -27.01 -3.82 9.02
N LYS A 170 -28.20 -4.31 9.41
CA LYS A 170 -28.91 -5.36 8.65
C LYS A 170 -29.24 -4.93 7.22
N ARG A 171 -29.58 -3.64 7.02
CA ARG A 171 -29.84 -3.07 5.68
C ARG A 171 -28.56 -3.03 4.84
N ALA A 172 -27.44 -2.61 5.43
CA ALA A 172 -26.15 -2.56 4.77
C ALA A 172 -25.65 -3.95 4.33
N VAL A 173 -25.82 -4.98 5.17
CA VAL A 173 -25.48 -6.37 4.81
C VAL A 173 -26.26 -6.82 3.58
N LYS A 174 -27.58 -6.59 3.56
CA LYS A 174 -28.42 -6.97 2.42
C LYS A 174 -28.02 -6.25 1.13
N LEU A 175 -27.82 -4.93 1.19
CA LEU A 175 -27.39 -4.14 0.02
C LEU A 175 -26.08 -4.65 -0.58
N ARG A 176 -25.19 -5.22 0.24
CA ARG A 176 -23.93 -5.83 -0.24
C ARG A 176 -24.16 -7.14 -0.95
N GLU A 177 -24.97 -8.04 -0.40
CA GLU A 177 -25.31 -9.30 -1.06
C GLU A 177 -25.92 -9.03 -2.44
N ASP A 178 -26.80 -8.02 -2.52
CA ASP A 178 -27.44 -7.59 -3.76
C ASP A 178 -26.40 -6.99 -4.75
N LEU A 179 -25.49 -6.12 -4.30
CA LEU A 179 -24.41 -5.54 -5.12
C LEU A 179 -23.39 -6.59 -5.61
N GLU A 180 -23.02 -7.53 -4.74
CA GLU A 180 -22.08 -8.59 -5.09
C GLU A 180 -22.71 -9.52 -6.14
N TYR A 181 -23.98 -9.87 -5.96
CA TYR A 181 -24.76 -10.60 -6.96
C TYR A 181 -24.74 -9.86 -8.31
N ASP A 182 -25.12 -8.59 -8.36
CA ASP A 182 -25.11 -7.78 -9.59
C ASP A 182 -23.75 -7.79 -10.30
N SER A 183 -22.67 -7.61 -9.52
CA SER A 183 -21.30 -7.58 -10.06
C SER A 183 -20.89 -8.90 -10.72
N ARG A 184 -21.26 -10.05 -10.14
CA ARG A 184 -20.92 -11.37 -10.67
C ARG A 184 -21.62 -11.68 -11.99
N PHE A 185 -22.78 -11.08 -12.24
CA PHE A 185 -23.56 -11.29 -13.45
C PHE A 185 -23.40 -10.18 -14.51
N GLY A 186 -22.51 -9.22 -14.27
CA GLY A 186 -22.22 -8.14 -15.21
C GLY A 186 -23.38 -7.16 -15.39
N HIS A 187 -24.29 -7.09 -14.41
CA HIS A 187 -25.37 -6.11 -14.41
C HIS A 187 -24.84 -4.82 -13.77
N ARG A 188 -24.57 -3.80 -14.60
CA ARG A 188 -24.47 -2.42 -14.13
C ARG A 188 -25.82 -1.77 -14.37
N SER A 189 -26.70 -1.83 -13.37
CA SER A 189 -28.01 -1.16 -13.40
C SER A 189 -27.91 0.19 -12.69
N ASP A 190 -28.82 1.11 -13.00
CA ASP A 190 -29.00 2.35 -12.21
C ASP A 190 -29.29 2.01 -10.73
N ASP A 191 -29.86 0.83 -10.47
CA ASP A 191 -30.12 0.31 -9.13
C ASP A 191 -28.82 0.05 -8.35
N SER A 192 -27.76 -0.46 -9.00
CA SER A 192 -26.46 -0.68 -8.33
C SER A 192 -25.84 0.64 -7.84
N LEU A 193 -26.02 1.74 -8.59
CA LEU A 193 -25.53 3.05 -8.19
C LEU A 193 -26.32 3.61 -7.00
N GLU A 194 -27.65 3.46 -6.99
CA GLU A 194 -28.48 3.87 -5.84
C GLU A 194 -28.24 3.00 -4.60
N MET A 195 -28.03 1.69 -4.77
CA MET A 195 -27.63 0.79 -3.68
C MET A 195 -26.27 1.21 -3.08
N PHE A 196 -25.32 1.64 -3.92
CA PHE A 196 -24.03 2.14 -3.45
C PHE A 196 -24.16 3.46 -2.67
N LYS A 197 -24.97 4.40 -3.16
CA LYS A 197 -25.28 5.65 -2.43
C LYS A 197 -25.95 5.35 -1.09
N GLU A 198 -26.92 4.44 -1.06
CA GLU A 198 -27.61 4.02 0.17
C GLU A 198 -26.62 3.39 1.15
N LEU A 199 -25.80 2.44 0.69
CA LEU A 199 -24.78 1.78 1.52
C LEU A 199 -23.81 2.78 2.14
N THR A 200 -23.40 3.80 1.37
CA THR A 200 -22.53 4.89 1.83
C THR A 200 -23.24 5.74 2.89
N SER A 201 -24.53 6.04 2.69
CA SER A 201 -25.34 6.85 3.62
C SER A 201 -25.62 6.17 4.96
N LEU A 202 -25.59 4.83 5.00
CA LEU A 202 -25.80 4.05 6.23
C LEU A 202 -24.61 4.11 7.18
N GLY A 203 -23.46 4.63 6.74
CA GLY A 203 -22.29 4.82 7.59
C GLY A 203 -21.76 3.51 8.17
N GLU A 204 -21.87 2.41 7.43
CA GLU A 204 -21.48 1.04 7.82
C GLU A 204 -20.14 0.58 7.21
N PRO A 205 -19.02 1.34 7.27
CA PRO A 205 -17.73 0.80 6.82
C PRO A 205 -17.20 -0.29 7.78
N TYR A 206 -17.68 -0.34 9.03
CA TYR A 206 -17.03 -1.10 10.11
C TYR A 206 -17.30 -2.60 10.11
N ALA A 207 -18.56 -3.01 9.95
CA ALA A 207 -18.84 -4.44 9.86
C ALA A 207 -18.23 -5.07 8.61
N LEU A 208 -17.86 -4.26 7.61
CA LEU A 208 -17.06 -4.71 6.49
C LEU A 208 -15.62 -4.97 6.93
N VAL A 209 -14.96 -4.05 7.64
CA VAL A 209 -13.53 -4.21 8.01
C VAL A 209 -13.37 -5.29 9.08
N ALA A 210 -14.15 -5.30 10.16
CA ALA A 210 -13.98 -6.34 11.19
C ALA A 210 -14.25 -7.77 10.67
N ASP A 211 -15.31 -7.94 9.86
CA ASP A 211 -15.64 -9.24 9.25
C ASP A 211 -14.66 -9.62 8.12
N LYS A 212 -14.23 -8.67 7.29
CA LYS A 212 -13.20 -8.91 6.26
C LYS A 212 -11.83 -9.24 6.86
N VAL A 213 -11.40 -8.51 7.88
CA VAL A 213 -10.09 -8.71 8.51
C VAL A 213 -10.08 -10.04 9.30
N ALA A 214 -11.20 -10.47 9.89
CA ALA A 214 -11.33 -11.79 10.52
C ALA A 214 -11.19 -12.98 9.55
N HIS A 215 -11.44 -12.77 8.26
CA HIS A 215 -11.34 -13.80 7.22
C HIS A 215 -10.11 -13.64 6.30
N GLY A 216 -9.17 -12.76 6.63
CA GLY A 216 -7.96 -12.55 5.81
C GLY A 216 -8.26 -11.99 4.42
N VAL A 217 -9.20 -11.05 4.33
CA VAL A 217 -9.68 -10.53 3.04
C VAL A 217 -8.68 -9.58 2.40
N VAL A 218 -8.48 -9.79 1.09
CA VAL A 218 -7.82 -8.85 0.20
C VAL A 218 -8.73 -7.64 0.02
N VAL A 219 -8.26 -6.46 0.44
CA VAL A 219 -8.92 -5.18 0.19
C VAL A 219 -8.27 -4.56 -1.03
N ASN A 220 -9.06 -4.35 -2.09
CA ASN A 220 -8.57 -3.64 -3.27
C ASN A 220 -8.37 -2.15 -2.93
N ASP A 221 -7.30 -1.58 -3.45
CA ASP A 221 -6.93 -0.19 -3.21
C ASP A 221 -7.98 0.83 -3.65
N SER A 222 -8.85 0.50 -4.60
CA SER A 222 -10.00 1.35 -4.94
C SER A 222 -10.92 1.62 -3.74
N ASP A 223 -10.97 0.70 -2.77
CA ASP A 223 -11.77 0.80 -1.55
C ASP A 223 -11.00 1.48 -0.40
N ALA A 224 -9.66 1.43 -0.41
CA ALA A 224 -8.78 2.10 0.57
C ALA A 224 -8.44 3.56 0.16
N GLY A 225 -8.45 3.83 -1.14
CA GLY A 225 -8.55 5.11 -1.81
C GLY A 225 -7.47 6.17 -1.57
N ILE A 226 -6.30 5.87 -1.00
CA ILE A 226 -5.23 6.87 -0.81
C ILE A 226 -3.87 6.42 -1.38
N LEU A 227 -3.59 5.12 -1.51
CA LEU A 227 -2.20 4.67 -1.50
C LEU A 227 -1.74 3.86 -2.71
N SER A 228 -2.64 3.26 -3.51
CA SER A 228 -2.30 2.32 -4.61
C SER A 228 -1.17 1.39 -4.30
N LEU A 229 -1.29 0.82 -3.11
CA LEU A 229 -0.70 -0.46 -2.77
C LEU A 229 -1.25 -1.56 -3.72
N GLY A 230 -2.46 -1.37 -4.26
CA GLY A 230 -3.05 -2.30 -5.23
C GLY A 230 -3.88 -3.35 -4.51
N HIS A 231 -3.28 -4.47 -4.12
CA HIS A 231 -3.95 -5.59 -3.45
C HIS A 231 -3.44 -5.74 -2.01
N VAL A 232 -3.94 -4.89 -1.11
CA VAL A 232 -3.57 -4.95 0.30
C VAL A 232 -4.29 -6.11 0.97
N MET A 233 -3.56 -6.98 1.63
CA MET A 233 -4.12 -7.99 2.51
C MET A 233 -4.23 -7.43 3.92
N LEU A 234 -5.42 -7.47 4.52
CA LEU A 234 -5.60 -7.15 5.93
C LEU A 234 -5.80 -8.43 6.74
N SER A 235 -5.23 -8.48 7.94
CA SER A 235 -5.36 -9.63 8.85
C SER A 235 -5.46 -9.19 10.30
N LEU A 236 -6.21 -9.96 11.11
CA LEU A 236 -6.19 -9.85 12.56
C LEU A 236 -5.13 -10.80 13.10
N GLY A 237 -4.40 -10.37 14.12
CA GLY A 237 -3.45 -11.21 14.82
C GLY A 237 -3.39 -10.90 16.30
N HIS A 238 -2.63 -11.73 17.01
CA HIS A 238 -2.40 -11.59 18.44
C HIS A 238 -0.98 -12.06 18.76
N ASP A 239 -0.22 -11.25 19.50
CA ASP A 239 1.10 -11.59 20.02
C ASP A 239 1.26 -11.12 21.48
N GLU A 240 2.48 -11.19 22.03
CA GLU A 240 2.76 -10.75 23.40
C GLU A 240 2.43 -9.27 23.68
N ASP A 241 2.39 -8.43 22.65
CA ASP A 241 2.07 -6.99 22.75
C ASP A 241 0.54 -6.73 22.61
N GLY A 242 -0.25 -7.74 22.22
CA GLY A 242 -1.71 -7.74 22.25
C GLY A 242 -2.36 -8.10 20.91
N GLU A 243 -3.65 -7.78 20.77
CA GLU A 243 -4.35 -7.91 19.48
C GLU A 243 -3.96 -6.78 18.52
N TYR A 244 -3.87 -7.09 17.24
CA TYR A 244 -3.50 -6.14 16.19
C TYR A 244 -4.21 -6.39 14.86
N ILE A 245 -4.31 -5.33 14.05
CA ILE A 245 -4.61 -5.39 12.62
C ILE A 245 -3.28 -5.22 11.89
N ALA A 246 -2.97 -6.14 10.98
CA ALA A 246 -1.82 -6.01 10.09
C ALA A 246 -2.29 -5.76 8.66
N TYR A 247 -1.51 -4.97 7.92
CA TYR A 247 -1.62 -4.91 6.46
C TYR A 247 -0.35 -5.46 5.82
N TYR A 248 -0.52 -6.09 4.67
CA TYR A 248 0.56 -6.59 3.84
C TYR A 248 0.29 -6.23 2.38
N ASP A 249 1.31 -5.76 1.70
CA ASP A 249 1.27 -5.53 0.26
C ASP A 249 2.58 -5.99 -0.37
N ARG A 250 2.46 -6.80 -1.43
CA ARG A 250 3.59 -7.09 -2.30
C ARG A 250 3.53 -6.04 -3.40
N TRP A 251 4.32 -4.99 -3.27
CA TRP A 251 4.33 -3.85 -4.18
C TRP A 251 4.91 -4.27 -5.55
N ASP A 252 4.11 -5.03 -6.32
CA ASP A 252 4.50 -5.77 -7.51
C ASP A 252 3.87 -5.25 -8.81
N PHE A 253 3.08 -4.17 -8.72
CA PHE A 253 2.48 -3.46 -9.86
C PHE A 253 1.76 -4.36 -10.89
N GLY A 254 1.31 -5.55 -10.49
CA GLY A 254 0.62 -6.50 -11.38
C GLY A 254 1.47 -7.07 -12.52
N GLN A 255 2.80 -6.88 -12.50
CA GLN A 255 3.74 -7.51 -13.44
C GLN A 255 4.80 -8.34 -12.70
N PRO A 256 5.27 -9.45 -13.28
CA PRO A 256 6.22 -10.32 -12.61
C PRO A 256 7.57 -9.63 -12.43
N GLY A 257 7.78 -9.07 -11.24
CA GLY A 257 9.08 -9.04 -10.58
C GLY A 257 10.06 -7.97 -11.01
N GLN A 258 10.21 -7.61 -12.29
CA GLN A 258 11.25 -6.66 -12.75
C GLN A 258 10.91 -6.08 -14.14
N LEU A 259 11.18 -4.79 -14.36
CA LEU A 259 11.03 -4.17 -15.67
C LEU A 259 12.25 -4.51 -16.53
N THR A 260 12.05 -5.30 -17.60
CA THR A 260 13.13 -5.60 -18.55
C THR A 260 13.04 -4.67 -19.76
N LEU A 261 14.08 -3.86 -19.97
CA LEU A 261 14.21 -2.96 -21.10
C LEU A 261 15.19 -3.54 -22.12
N SER A 262 14.72 -3.85 -23.32
CA SER A 262 15.59 -4.18 -24.46
C SER A 262 16.07 -2.90 -25.13
N LEU A 263 17.32 -2.49 -24.86
CA LEU A 263 17.92 -1.30 -25.46
C LEU A 263 18.46 -1.57 -26.88
N SER A 264 18.76 -2.83 -27.18
CA SER A 264 19.18 -3.35 -28.48
C SER A 264 18.92 -4.85 -28.55
N GLU A 265 19.08 -5.47 -29.73
CA GLU A 265 19.00 -6.94 -29.89
C GLU A 265 19.97 -7.71 -28.98
N ALA A 266 21.04 -7.07 -28.51
CA ALA A 266 22.09 -7.70 -27.70
C ALA A 266 22.12 -7.23 -26.24
N SER A 267 21.25 -6.30 -25.82
CA SER A 267 21.32 -5.71 -24.49
C SER A 267 19.94 -5.58 -23.83
N THR A 268 19.71 -6.40 -22.81
CA THR A 268 18.60 -6.26 -21.88
C THR A 268 19.10 -5.62 -20.58
N VAL A 269 18.37 -4.63 -20.10
CA VAL A 269 18.60 -3.98 -18.82
C VAL A 269 17.42 -4.30 -17.93
N VAL A 270 17.69 -4.94 -16.81
CA VAL A 270 16.69 -5.21 -15.77
C VAL A 270 16.70 -4.02 -14.83
N VAL A 271 15.59 -3.31 -14.75
CA VAL A 271 15.40 -2.17 -13.86
C VAL A 271 14.27 -2.46 -12.91
N GLY A 272 14.42 -1.98 -11.69
CA GLY A 272 13.37 -2.05 -10.72
C GLY A 272 13.38 -3.35 -9.91
N LYS A 273 12.99 -3.24 -8.65
CA LYS A 273 12.78 -4.39 -7.76
C LYS A 273 11.54 -4.11 -6.91
N PRO A 274 10.55 -5.00 -6.88
CA PRO A 274 9.46 -4.99 -5.91
C PRO A 274 10.01 -5.05 -4.49
N PHE A 275 9.29 -4.42 -3.58
CA PHE A 275 9.52 -4.55 -2.15
C PHE A 275 8.21 -4.91 -1.48
N GLU A 276 8.29 -5.40 -0.26
CA GLU A 276 7.11 -5.78 0.51
C GLU A 276 6.87 -4.74 1.58
N VAL A 277 5.61 -4.33 1.69
CA VAL A 277 5.14 -3.40 2.70
C VAL A 277 4.35 -4.20 3.72
N TYR A 278 4.69 -4.07 4.99
CA TYR A 278 4.03 -4.74 6.09
C TYR A 278 4.11 -3.89 7.35
N ASP A 279 2.98 -3.69 8.03
CA ASP A 279 2.97 -3.02 9.33
C ASP A 279 1.78 -3.51 10.18
N ARG A 280 1.84 -3.22 11.48
CA ARG A 280 0.83 -3.61 12.48
C ARG A 280 0.31 -2.41 13.26
N LEU A 281 -0.97 -2.46 13.59
CA LEU A 281 -1.67 -1.53 14.46
C LEU A 281 -2.31 -2.32 15.60
N TYR A 282 -1.80 -2.14 16.81
CA TYR A 282 -2.39 -2.75 17.99
C TYR A 282 -3.70 -2.06 18.38
N PHE A 283 -4.59 -2.82 18.99
CA PHE A 283 -5.84 -2.27 19.49
C PHE A 283 -6.25 -2.97 20.78
N ASP A 284 -7.10 -2.30 21.56
CA ASP A 284 -7.66 -2.87 22.79
C ASP A 284 -9.07 -3.41 22.52
N ARG A 285 -9.21 -4.73 22.49
CA ARG A 285 -10.50 -5.40 22.28
C ARG A 285 -11.59 -4.95 23.23
N ALA A 286 -11.24 -4.60 24.46
CA ALA A 286 -12.22 -4.16 25.45
C ALA A 286 -12.93 -2.89 24.99
N GLN A 287 -12.24 -2.03 24.23
CA GLN A 287 -12.83 -0.82 23.63
C GLN A 287 -13.74 -1.15 22.43
N PHE A 288 -13.61 -2.33 21.83
CA PHE A 288 -14.47 -2.79 20.74
C PHE A 288 -15.72 -3.54 21.21
N ASN A 289 -15.64 -4.21 22.36
CA ASN A 289 -16.72 -5.05 22.89
C ASN A 289 -17.55 -4.36 23.98
N ALA A 290 -17.32 -3.07 24.25
CA ALA A 290 -18.10 -2.31 25.22
C ALA A 290 -19.48 -1.95 24.62
N GLU A 291 -20.36 -2.96 24.55
CA GLU A 291 -21.82 -2.88 24.37
C GLU A 291 -22.53 -3.33 25.65
#